data_AF-A0A1B9AHZ4-F1
#
_entry.id   AF-A0A1B9AHZ4-F1
#
_cell.length_a   1.000
_cell.length_b   1.000
_cell.length_c   1.000
_cell.angle_alpha   90.00
_cell.angle_beta   90.00
_cell.angle_gamma   90.00
#
_symmetry.space_group_name_H-M   'P 1'
#
loop_
_entity.id
_entity.type
_entity.pdbx_description
1 polymer ?
#
loop_
_entity_poly.entity_id
_entity_poly.type
_entity_poly.pdbx_seq_one_letter_code
_entity_poly.pdbx_strand_id
1 'polypeptide(L)'
;MTEKKVYKPLEDLSNQQLNEILDRNRIYELIPLPLSVGEYHINWKYAQDLCAKLSEHENPLIRANAILGFAYIARTKGMLEKHIVKPIVLKELRDNQEYNWRIIDAIHDINLFMKWKIGANAIKE
;
A
#
# COMPACT_ATOMS: atom_id res chain seq x y z
N MET A 1 10.98 -9.41 -26.01
CA MET A 1 11.78 -8.25 -25.59
C MET A 1 11.47 -7.99 -24.13
N THR A 2 12.40 -8.25 -23.22
CA THR A 2 12.26 -7.85 -21.82
C THR A 2 12.40 -6.34 -21.76
N GLU A 3 11.32 -5.63 -21.41
CA GLU A 3 11.38 -4.18 -21.21
C GLU A 3 12.49 -3.84 -20.21
N LYS A 4 13.31 -2.84 -20.56
CA LYS A 4 14.39 -2.36 -19.69
C LYS A 4 13.76 -1.70 -18.45
N LYS A 5 13.90 -2.33 -17.28
CA LYS A 5 13.46 -1.73 -16.01
C LYS A 5 14.30 -0.49 -15.71
N VAL A 6 13.64 0.65 -15.50
CA VAL A 6 14.27 1.93 -15.14
C VAL A 6 13.81 2.32 -13.74
N TYR A 7 14.76 2.62 -12.86
CA TYR A 7 14.45 3.14 -11.54
C TYR A 7 13.85 4.55 -11.63
N LYS A 8 12.77 4.79 -10.87
CA LYS A 8 12.21 6.12 -10.63
C LYS A 8 12.06 6.31 -9.11
N PRO A 9 12.59 7.39 -8.51
CA PRO A 9 12.35 7.68 -7.12
C PRO A 9 10.87 8.03 -6.89
N LEU A 10 10.40 7.79 -5.66
CA LEU A 10 9.08 8.25 -5.23
C LEU A 10 9.09 9.77 -5.11
N GLU A 11 7.97 10.39 -5.44
CA GLU A 11 7.81 11.85 -5.36
C GLU A 11 7.25 12.22 -3.99
N ASP A 12 7.73 13.31 -3.39
CA ASP A 12 7.13 13.93 -2.21
C ASP A 12 6.03 14.89 -2.68
N LEU A 13 4.77 14.51 -2.46
CA LEU A 13 3.60 15.16 -3.04
C LEU A 13 2.88 16.01 -1.98
N SER A 14 2.55 17.24 -2.35
CA SER A 14 1.66 18.10 -1.55
C SER A 14 0.22 17.59 -1.56
N ASN A 15 -0.58 17.99 -0.56
CA ASN A 15 -2.01 17.67 -0.50
C ASN A 15 -2.78 18.08 -1.77
N GLN A 16 -2.40 19.20 -2.38
CA GLN A 16 -3.01 19.65 -3.63
C GLN A 16 -2.72 18.65 -4.76
N GLN A 17 -1.46 18.26 -4.95
CA GLN A 17 -1.07 17.30 -5.97
C GLN A 17 -1.72 15.92 -5.74
N LEU A 18 -1.82 15.49 -4.48
CA LEU A 18 -2.51 14.26 -4.10
C LEU A 18 -3.98 14.31 -4.54
N ASN A 19 -4.69 15.40 -4.25
CA ASN A 19 -6.07 15.59 -4.68
C ASN A 19 -6.20 15.61 -6.21
N GLU A 20 -5.33 16.34 -6.91
CA GLU A 20 -5.33 16.39 -8.38
C GLU A 20 -5.08 15.02 -9.03
N ILE A 21 -4.24 14.18 -8.43
CA ILE A 21 -4.01 12.80 -8.90
C ILE A 21 -5.27 11.94 -8.65
N LEU A 22 -5.85 12.02 -7.46
CA LEU A 22 -7.06 11.28 -7.10
C LEU A 22 -8.25 11.66 -7.99
N ASP A 23 -8.41 12.95 -8.29
CA ASP A 23 -9.49 13.47 -9.14
C ASP A 23 -9.33 13.04 -10.60
N ARG A 24 -8.08 13.04 -11.11
CA ARG A 24 -7.80 12.57 -12.48
C ARG A 24 -7.97 11.06 -12.63
N ASN A 25 -7.86 10.30 -11.54
CA ASN A 25 -8.09 8.85 -11.46
C ASN A 25 -7.35 8.04 -12.56
N ARG A 26 -6.14 8.49 -12.93
CA ARG A 26 -5.34 7.81 -13.96
C ARG A 26 -4.56 6.68 -13.34
N ILE A 27 -4.74 5.46 -13.86
CA ILE A 27 -4.14 4.24 -13.31
C ILE A 27 -2.63 4.40 -13.06
N TYR A 28 -1.88 4.93 -14.03
CA TYR A 28 -0.43 5.07 -13.91
C TYR A 28 0.02 6.05 -12.82
N GLU A 29 -0.82 7.04 -12.44
CA GLU A 29 -0.54 7.97 -11.34
C GLU A 29 -0.93 7.38 -9.99
N LEU A 30 -1.98 6.55 -9.95
CA LEU A 30 -2.45 5.87 -8.74
C LEU A 30 -1.53 4.72 -8.30
N ILE A 31 -0.87 4.03 -9.24
CA ILE A 31 0.04 2.91 -8.94
C ILE A 31 1.12 3.30 -7.91
N PRO A 32 1.92 4.36 -8.09
CA PRO A 32 2.95 4.73 -7.12
C PRO A 32 2.43 5.49 -5.89
N LEU A 33 1.17 5.96 -5.92
CA LEU A 33 0.62 6.88 -4.92
C LEU A 33 0.65 6.33 -3.48
N PRO A 34 0.27 5.06 -3.19
CA PRO A 34 0.36 4.49 -1.84
C PRO A 34 1.78 4.49 -1.28
N LEU A 35 2.79 4.25 -2.12
CA LEU A 35 4.19 4.20 -1.69
C LEU A 35 4.70 5.60 -1.39
N SER A 36 4.41 6.57 -2.27
CA SER A 36 4.77 7.98 -2.09
C SER A 36 4.19 8.54 -0.79
N VAL A 37 2.88 8.36 -0.57
CA VAL A 37 2.22 8.87 0.64
C VAL A 37 2.71 8.15 1.90
N GLY A 38 2.97 6.84 1.82
CA GLY A 38 3.49 6.07 2.95
C GLY A 38 4.95 6.39 3.31
N GLU A 39 5.76 6.78 2.33
CA GLU A 39 7.14 7.21 2.56
C GLU A 39 7.17 8.62 3.18
N TYR A 40 6.55 9.60 2.52
CA TYR A 40 6.82 11.00 2.77
C TYR A 40 5.77 11.73 3.60
N HIS A 41 4.49 11.36 3.50
CA HIS A 41 3.43 12.17 4.09
C HIS A 41 3.55 12.27 5.62
N ILE A 42 3.53 13.49 6.16
CA ILE A 42 3.76 13.75 7.58
C ILE A 42 2.61 13.22 8.46
N ASN A 43 1.38 13.28 7.96
CA ASN A 43 0.21 12.75 8.65
C ASN A 43 0.01 11.29 8.26
N TRP A 44 0.46 10.38 9.13
CA TRP A 44 0.36 8.93 8.94
C TRP A 44 -1.10 8.46 8.80
N LYS A 45 -2.04 9.11 9.50
CA LYS A 45 -3.45 8.73 9.45
C LYS A 45 -4.06 9.07 8.08
N TYR A 46 -3.73 10.25 7.55
CA TYR A 46 -4.12 10.60 6.19
C TYR A 46 -3.55 9.60 5.16
N ALA A 47 -2.28 9.23 5.29
CA ALA A 47 -1.65 8.24 4.42
C ALA A 47 -2.36 6.87 4.49
N GLN A 48 -2.71 6.42 5.70
CA GLN A 48 -3.47 5.19 5.91
C GLN A 48 -4.86 5.27 5.28
N ASP A 49 -5.60 6.36 5.53
CA ASP A 49 -6.97 6.53 5.02
C ASP A 49 -6.97 6.57 3.48
N LEU A 50 -5.95 7.18 2.87
CA LEU A 50 -5.74 7.16 1.42
C LEU A 50 -5.48 5.74 0.91
N CYS A 51 -4.57 4.99 1.53
CA CYS A 51 -4.32 3.58 1.18
C CYS A 51 -5.59 2.73 1.33
N ALA A 52 -6.37 2.93 2.40
CA ALA A 52 -7.65 2.23 2.59
C ALA A 52 -8.69 2.58 1.52
N LYS A 53 -8.69 3.82 1.01
CA LYS A 53 -9.52 4.19 -0.15
C LYS A 53 -9.05 3.48 -1.43
N LEU A 54 -7.73 3.43 -1.68
CA LEU A 54 -7.17 2.80 -2.87
C LEU A 54 -7.26 1.27 -2.85
N SER A 55 -7.37 0.63 -1.68
CA SER A 55 -7.59 -0.82 -1.58
C SER A 55 -8.95 -1.27 -2.07
N GLU A 56 -9.88 -0.36 -2.37
CA GLU A 56 -11.18 -0.66 -2.95
C GLU A 56 -11.23 -0.38 -4.48
N HIS A 57 -10.09 -0.04 -5.10
CA HIS A 57 -10.02 0.24 -6.53
C HIS A 57 -10.23 -1.03 -7.39
N GLU A 58 -10.84 -0.90 -8.57
CA GLU A 58 -11.11 -2.04 -9.48
C GLU A 58 -9.83 -2.75 -9.97
N ASN A 59 -8.77 -1.98 -10.18
CA ASN A 59 -7.47 -2.47 -10.64
C ASN A 59 -6.71 -3.22 -9.52
N PRO A 60 -6.37 -4.52 -9.70
CA PRO A 60 -5.68 -5.33 -8.69
C PRO A 60 -4.28 -4.84 -8.34
N LEU A 61 -3.57 -4.21 -9.28
CA LEU A 61 -2.23 -3.66 -9.02
C LEU A 61 -2.29 -2.47 -8.05
N ILE A 62 -3.32 -1.61 -8.19
CA ILE A 62 -3.52 -0.46 -7.29
C ILE A 62 -3.86 -0.97 -5.88
N ARG A 63 -4.73 -1.97 -5.76
CA ARG A 63 -5.07 -2.56 -4.46
C ARG A 63 -3.86 -3.23 -3.79
N ALA A 64 -3.06 -4.00 -4.52
CA ALA A 64 -1.83 -4.58 -3.99
C ALA A 64 -0.83 -3.51 -3.53
N ASN A 65 -0.74 -2.39 -4.27
CA ASN A 65 0.09 -1.26 -3.87
C ASN A 65 -0.47 -0.51 -2.66
N ALA A 66 -1.79 -0.46 -2.48
CA ALA A 66 -2.37 0.08 -1.25
C ALA A 66 -1.92 -0.70 -0.02
N ILE A 67 -1.83 -2.03 -0.12
CA ILE A 67 -1.28 -2.87 0.96
C ILE A 67 0.20 -2.58 1.20
N LEU A 68 0.98 -2.44 0.13
CA LEU A 68 2.38 -2.02 0.23
C LEU A 68 2.52 -0.63 0.86
N GLY A 69 1.58 0.28 0.60
CA GLY A 69 1.51 1.58 1.25
C GLY A 69 1.38 1.48 2.78
N PHE A 70 0.57 0.53 3.28
CA PHE A 70 0.53 0.26 4.74
C PHE A 70 1.88 -0.21 5.28
N ALA A 71 2.60 -1.07 4.56
CA ALA A 71 3.95 -1.49 4.95
C ALA A 71 4.93 -0.31 5.01
N TYR A 72 4.86 0.61 4.05
CA TYR A 72 5.66 1.84 4.08
C TYR A 72 5.34 2.69 5.30
N ILE A 73 4.06 2.93 5.61
CA ILE A 73 3.65 3.69 6.80
C ILE A 73 4.13 3.00 8.08
N ALA A 74 3.99 1.68 8.17
CA ALA A 74 4.47 0.89 9.32
C ALA A 74 5.98 1.07 9.51
N ARG A 75 6.76 0.98 8.42
CA ARG A 75 8.22 1.13 8.43
C ARG A 75 8.67 2.56 8.78
N THR A 76 8.06 3.57 8.17
CA THR A 76 8.55 4.96 8.27
C THR A 76 7.97 5.72 9.44
N LYS A 77 6.73 5.41 9.86
CA LYS A 77 6.01 6.13 10.91
C LYS A 77 5.76 5.26 12.15
N GLY A 78 5.84 3.93 12.05
CA GLY A 78 5.57 3.03 13.18
C GLY A 78 4.12 3.04 13.67
N MET A 79 3.19 3.52 12.84
CA MET A 79 1.80 3.81 13.23
C MET A 79 0.82 3.25 12.21
N LEU A 80 -0.13 2.43 12.66
CA LEU A 80 -1.28 1.96 11.87
C LEU A 80 -2.43 1.57 12.82
N GLU A 81 -3.66 1.78 12.38
CA GLU A 81 -4.87 1.34 13.07
C GLU A 81 -5.22 -0.09 12.68
N LYS A 82 -4.86 -1.04 13.55
CA LYS A 82 -5.02 -2.48 13.28
C LYS A 82 -6.44 -2.88 12.87
N HIS A 83 -7.46 -2.27 13.47
CA HIS A 83 -8.85 -2.60 13.21
C HIS A 83 -9.32 -2.17 11.80
N ILE A 84 -8.65 -1.20 11.19
CA ILE A 84 -8.87 -0.76 9.80
C ILE A 84 -8.02 -1.60 8.84
N VAL A 85 -6.71 -1.70 9.11
CA VAL A 85 -5.75 -2.31 8.19
C VAL A 85 -5.92 -3.83 8.07
N LYS A 86 -6.09 -4.53 9.20
CA LYS A 86 -6.15 -6.00 9.21
C LYS A 86 -7.22 -6.58 8.28
N PRO A 87 -8.50 -6.14 8.30
CA PRO A 87 -9.52 -6.70 7.41
C PRO A 87 -9.21 -6.44 5.93
N ILE A 88 -8.70 -5.26 5.58
CA ILE A 88 -8.31 -4.90 4.21
C ILE A 88 -7.21 -5.83 3.70
N VAL A 89 -6.15 -5.99 4.49
CA VAL A 89 -5.00 -6.84 4.13
C VAL A 89 -5.42 -8.31 3.97
N LEU A 90 -6.26 -8.83 4.87
CA LEU A 90 -6.72 -10.22 4.79
C LEU A 90 -7.71 -10.47 3.64
N LYS A 91 -8.51 -9.47 3.25
CA LYS A 91 -9.34 -9.50 2.05
C LYS A 91 -8.45 -9.58 0.82
N GLU A 92 -7.49 -8.67 0.70
CA GLU A 92 -6.62 -8.61 -0.47
C GLU A 92 -5.74 -9.85 -0.62
N LEU A 93 -5.22 -10.41 0.47
CA LEU A 93 -4.48 -11.69 0.47
C LEU A 93 -5.30 -12.85 -0.10
N ARG A 94 -6.62 -12.84 0.11
CA ARG A 94 -7.53 -13.87 -0.38
C ARG A 94 -7.89 -13.64 -1.86
N ASP A 95 -8.16 -12.40 -2.22
CA ASP A 95 -8.84 -12.08 -3.47
C ASP A 95 -7.86 -11.77 -4.61
N ASN A 96 -6.67 -11.25 -4.33
CA ASN A 96 -5.69 -10.86 -5.33
C ASN A 96 -4.58 -11.90 -5.51
N GLN A 97 -4.85 -12.87 -6.39
CA GLN A 97 -3.90 -13.92 -6.73
C GLN A 97 -2.77 -13.45 -7.65
N GLU A 98 -3.01 -12.41 -8.48
CA GLU A 98 -2.03 -11.90 -9.46
C GLU A 98 -0.81 -11.25 -8.78
N TYR A 99 -1.05 -10.49 -7.71
CA TYR A 99 -0.01 -9.77 -6.97
C TYR A 99 0.18 -10.29 -5.54
N ASN A 100 -0.18 -11.56 -5.30
CA ASN A 100 -0.13 -12.20 -3.98
C ASN A 100 1.25 -12.06 -3.29
N TRP A 101 2.33 -12.28 -4.04
CA TRP A 101 3.70 -12.12 -3.54
C TRP A 101 3.96 -10.74 -2.90
N ARG A 102 3.44 -9.66 -3.50
CA ARG A 102 3.59 -8.30 -2.98
C ARG A 102 2.81 -8.10 -1.68
N ILE A 103 1.63 -8.71 -1.62
CA ILE A 103 0.76 -8.65 -0.45
C ILE A 103 1.41 -9.40 0.72
N ILE A 104 2.02 -10.57 0.45
CA ILE A 104 2.78 -11.34 1.44
C ILE A 104 3.98 -10.53 1.96
N ASP A 105 4.77 -9.94 1.08
CA ASP A 105 5.91 -9.09 1.48
C ASP A 105 5.46 -7.92 2.36
N ALA A 106 4.39 -7.23 1.97
CA ALA A 106 3.83 -6.14 2.76
C ALA A 106 3.30 -6.63 4.12
N ILE A 107 2.72 -7.83 4.21
CA ILE A 107 2.30 -8.43 5.48
C ILE A 107 3.50 -8.70 6.38
N HIS A 108 4.61 -9.21 5.84
CA HIS A 108 5.84 -9.41 6.62
C HIS A 108 6.35 -8.10 7.21
N ASP A 109 6.42 -7.03 6.40
CA ASP A 109 6.82 -5.71 6.87
C ASP A 109 5.88 -5.16 7.94
N ILE A 110 4.57 -5.19 7.71
CA ILE A 110 3.58 -4.74 8.69
C ILE A 110 3.73 -5.52 10.00
N ASN A 111 3.87 -6.85 9.94
CA ASN A 111 4.06 -7.67 11.13
C ASN A 111 5.37 -7.35 11.85
N LEU A 112 6.46 -7.13 11.10
CA LEU A 112 7.78 -6.80 11.63
C LEU A 112 7.78 -5.48 12.40
N PHE A 113 7.24 -4.41 11.80
CA PHE A 113 7.28 -3.06 12.36
C PHE A 113 6.17 -2.83 13.40
N MET A 114 4.98 -3.38 13.19
CA MET A 114 3.86 -3.20 14.14
C MET A 114 3.80 -4.26 15.24
N LYS A 115 4.65 -5.29 15.18
CA LYS A 115 4.62 -6.48 16.06
C LYS A 115 3.26 -7.20 16.02
N TRP A 116 2.69 -7.29 14.82
CA TRP A 116 1.43 -7.99 14.58
C TRP A 116 1.67 -9.41 14.05
N LYS A 117 0.58 -10.17 13.89
CA LYS A 117 0.56 -11.53 13.36
C LYS A 117 -0.57 -11.69 12.34
N ILE A 118 -0.66 -10.76 11.40
CA ILE A 118 -1.61 -10.81 10.29
C ILE A 118 -1.21 -11.97 9.37
N GLY A 119 -2.18 -12.78 8.93
CA GLY A 119 -1.95 -13.80 7.90
C GLY A 119 -1.11 -15.01 8.33
N ALA A 120 -0.67 -15.11 9.59
CA ALA A 120 0.30 -16.13 10.05
C ALA A 120 -0.11 -17.59 9.77
N ASN A 121 -1.41 -17.89 9.70
CA ASN A 121 -1.89 -19.24 9.36
C ASN A 121 -2.06 -19.47 7.85
N ALA A 122 -2.11 -18.40 7.06
CA ALA A 122 -2.38 -18.43 5.62
C ALA A 122 -1.10 -18.30 4.78
N ILE A 123 -0.07 -17.63 5.32
CA ILE A 123 1.24 -17.48 4.71
C ILE A 123 2.12 -18.59 5.30
N LYS A 124 2.48 -19.59 4.48
CA LYS A 124 3.46 -20.61 4.86
C LYS A 124 4.85 -20.11 4.45
N GLU A 125 5.82 -20.24 5.36
CA GLU A 125 7.25 -20.04 5.07
C GLU A 125 7.78 -21.09 4.09
#